data_AF-A0A254RJ44-F1
#
_entry.id   AF-A0A254RJ44-F1
#
_cell.length_a   1.000
_cell.length_b   1.000
_cell.length_c   1.000
_cell.angle_alpha   90.00
_cell.angle_beta   90.00
_cell.angle_gamma   90.00
#
_symmetry.space_group_name_H-M   'P 1'
#
loop_
_entity.id
_entity.type
_entity.pdbx_description
1 polymer ?
#
loop_
_entity_poly.entity_id
_entity_poly.type
_entity_poly.pdbx_seq_one_letter_code
_entity_poly.pdbx_strand_id
1 'polypeptide(L)'
;MSLLDDNFARKIAAQSRAWTMTHDQAKKDRGPRQPAEPKMGICDKCHKEALVRAFRSRQTDRTDGAASFGTVIKHYCEDCAPKSRAQKDAEVPQLTSKQVKNLMKSAKKGLL
;
A
#
# COMPACT_ATOMS: atom_id res chain seq x y z
N MET A 1 11.27 -47.89 -4.00
CA MET A 1 10.30 -46.78 -3.93
C MET A 1 10.75 -45.72 -4.93
N SER A 2 10.06 -45.60 -6.05
CA SER A 2 10.40 -44.67 -7.13
C SER A 2 10.12 -43.23 -6.70
N LEU A 3 11.06 -42.33 -6.92
CA LEU A 3 11.01 -40.90 -6.56
C LEU A 3 9.96 -40.06 -7.33
N LEU A 4 9.03 -40.72 -8.03
CA LEU A 4 8.00 -40.11 -8.86
C LEU A 4 6.69 -40.90 -8.68
N ASP A 5 6.21 -40.99 -7.44
CA ASP A 5 4.88 -41.52 -7.18
C ASP A 5 3.84 -40.62 -7.85
N ASP A 6 3.22 -41.10 -8.92
CA ASP A 6 2.19 -40.39 -9.70
C ASP A 6 1.08 -39.81 -8.83
N ASN A 7 0.77 -40.46 -7.71
CA ASN A 7 -0.21 -40.00 -6.74
C ASN A 7 0.21 -38.70 -6.03
N PHE A 8 1.51 -38.50 -5.77
CA PHE A 8 2.03 -37.28 -5.17
C PHE A 8 1.99 -36.13 -6.18
N ALA A 9 2.43 -36.38 -7.41
CA ALA A 9 2.35 -35.39 -8.49
C ALA A 9 0.89 -34.96 -8.77
N ARG A 10 -0.06 -35.91 -8.77
CA ARG A 10 -1.49 -35.63 -8.91
C ARG A 10 -2.05 -34.76 -7.78
N LYS A 11 -1.64 -35.01 -6.53
CA LYS A 11 -2.07 -34.20 -5.37
C LYS A 11 -1.55 -32.76 -5.45
N ILE A 12 -0.28 -32.57 -5.82
CA ILE A 12 0.29 -31.23 -6.00
C ILE A 12 -0.40 -30.50 -7.15
N ALA A 13 -0.63 -31.17 -8.28
CA ALA A 13 -1.33 -30.58 -9.42
C ALA A 13 -2.79 -30.22 -9.10
N ALA A 14 -3.48 -31.02 -8.28
CA ALA A 14 -4.82 -30.71 -7.81
C ALA A 14 -4.83 -29.51 -6.86
N GLN A 15 -3.88 -29.44 -5.92
CA GLN A 15 -3.75 -28.30 -4.99
C GLN A 15 -3.41 -27.01 -5.71
N SER A 16 -2.49 -27.03 -6.69
CA SER A 16 -2.13 -25.83 -7.45
C SER A 16 -3.31 -25.30 -8.27
N ARG A 17 -4.09 -26.19 -8.91
CA ARG A 17 -5.33 -25.83 -9.62
C ARG A 17 -6.40 -25.26 -8.70
N ALA A 18 -6.57 -25.83 -7.51
CA ALA A 18 -7.51 -25.30 -6.52
C ALA A 18 -7.11 -23.90 -6.04
N TRP A 19 -5.81 -23.66 -5.86
CA TRP A 19 -5.28 -22.35 -5.48
C TRP A 19 -5.51 -21.30 -6.56
N THR A 20 -5.28 -21.61 -7.83
CA THR A 20 -5.52 -20.65 -8.93
C THR A 20 -7.00 -20.29 -9.04
N MET A 21 -7.90 -21.28 -8.96
CA MET A 21 -9.35 -21.04 -9.05
C MET A 21 -9.87 -20.17 -7.90
N THR A 22 -9.43 -20.42 -6.67
CA THR A 22 -9.89 -19.67 -5.49
C THR A 22 -9.30 -18.26 -5.43
N HIS A 23 -8.03 -18.10 -5.81
CA HIS A 23 -7.37 -16.80 -5.81
C HIS A 23 -7.93 -15.85 -6.88
N ASP A 24 -8.27 -16.36 -8.07
CA ASP A 24 -8.81 -15.55 -9.15
C ASP A 24 -10.27 -15.15 -8.90
N GLN A 25 -11.07 -16.00 -8.24
CA GLN A 25 -12.41 -15.64 -7.77
C GLN A 25 -12.35 -14.54 -6.71
N ALA A 26 -11.47 -14.69 -5.70
CA ALA A 26 -11.33 -13.69 -4.63
C ALA A 26 -10.85 -12.30 -5.11
N LYS A 27 -10.20 -12.23 -6.28
CA LYS A 27 -9.81 -10.96 -6.93
C LYS A 27 -10.94 -10.34 -7.75
N LYS A 28 -11.78 -11.14 -8.42
CA LYS A 28 -12.89 -10.65 -9.25
C LYS A 28 -14.03 -10.03 -8.43
N ASP A 29 -14.28 -10.52 -7.23
CA ASP A 29 -15.37 -10.01 -6.37
C ASP A 29 -15.03 -8.72 -5.61
N ARG A 30 -13.75 -8.29 -5.64
CA ARG A 30 -13.32 -7.03 -5.04
C ARG A 30 -13.45 -5.91 -6.07
N GLY A 31 -14.68 -5.47 -6.30
CA GLY A 31 -14.98 -4.26 -7.08
C GLY A 31 -14.21 -3.03 -6.56
N PRO A 32 -14.20 -1.92 -7.33
CA PRO A 32 -13.51 -0.70 -6.92
C PRO A 32 -14.03 -0.25 -5.56
N ARG A 33 -13.14 -0.27 -4.55
CA ARG A 33 -13.47 0.09 -3.17
C ARG A 33 -13.88 1.56 -3.17
N GLN A 34 -15.18 1.84 -3.07
CA GLN A 34 -15.64 3.22 -2.95
C GLN A 34 -15.13 3.80 -1.62
N PRO A 35 -14.60 5.04 -1.61
CA PRO A 35 -14.18 5.69 -0.38
C PRO A 35 -15.40 5.87 0.52
N ALA A 36 -15.27 5.47 1.79
CA ALA A 36 -16.36 5.59 2.75
C ALA A 36 -16.78 7.06 2.89
N GLU A 37 -18.10 7.29 2.96
CA GLU A 37 -18.67 8.62 3.14
C GLU A 37 -18.12 9.28 4.42
N PRO A 38 -17.75 10.58 4.36
CA PRO A 38 -17.27 11.30 5.53
C PRO A 38 -18.38 11.42 6.58
N LYS A 39 -18.03 11.10 7.83
CA LYS A 39 -18.95 11.21 8.98
C LYS A 39 -18.51 12.36 9.87
N MET A 40 -19.46 13.03 10.52
CA MET A 40 -19.14 14.00 11.56
C MET A 40 -18.48 13.27 12.74
N GLY A 41 -17.34 13.76 13.21
CA GLY A 41 -16.60 13.15 14.31
C GLY A 41 -15.42 13.99 14.76
N ILE A 42 -14.68 13.48 15.73
CA ILE A 42 -13.47 14.12 16.25
C ILE A 42 -12.27 13.62 15.46
N CYS A 43 -11.41 14.53 15.00
CA CYS A 43 -10.17 14.17 14.33
C CYS A 43 -9.11 13.71 15.35
N ASP A 44 -8.46 12.57 15.12
CA ASP A 44 -7.44 11.99 16.00
C ASP A 44 -6.16 12.83 16.11
N LYS A 45 -5.95 13.78 15.17
CA LYS A 45 -4.74 14.62 15.12
C LYS A 45 -4.92 16.00 15.73
N CYS A 46 -6.05 16.66 15.42
CA CYS A 46 -6.30 18.03 15.86
C CYS A 46 -7.38 18.13 16.95
N HIS A 47 -8.03 17.02 17.28
CA HIS A 47 -9.09 16.91 18.31
C HIS A 47 -10.27 17.89 18.13
N LYS A 48 -10.45 18.41 16.91
CA LYS A 48 -11.61 19.24 16.54
C LYS A 48 -12.71 18.37 15.95
N GLU A 49 -13.95 18.79 16.18
CA GLU A 49 -15.12 18.23 15.52
C GLU A 49 -15.16 18.72 14.06
N ALA A 50 -15.14 17.78 13.12
CA ALA A 50 -15.13 18.06 11.70
C ALA A 50 -15.77 16.91 10.90
N LEU A 51 -15.79 17.03 9.58
CA LEU A 51 -16.04 15.91 8.68
C LEU A 51 -14.78 15.04 8.63
N VAL A 52 -14.90 13.80 9.10
CA VAL A 52 -13.77 12.90 9.30
C VAL A 52 -13.89 11.66 8.42
N ARG A 53 -12.78 11.24 7.82
CA ARG A 53 -12.67 10.00 7.02
C ARG A 53 -11.81 8.97 7.74
N ALA A 54 -12.16 7.70 7.55
CA ALA A 54 -11.41 6.58 8.11
C ALA A 54 -10.20 6.22 7.23
N PHE A 55 -9.01 6.29 7.80
CA PHE A 55 -7.76 5.92 7.14
C PHE A 55 -7.17 4.68 7.82
N ARG A 56 -6.73 3.71 7.01
CA ARG A 56 -6.07 2.50 7.47
C ARG A 56 -4.57 2.64 7.31
N SER A 57 -3.84 2.61 8.42
CA SER A 57 -2.38 2.56 8.42
C SER A 57 -1.91 1.20 8.90
N ARG A 58 -0.89 0.64 8.25
CA ARG A 58 -0.16 -0.52 8.80
C ARG A 58 0.78 0.00 9.86
N GLN A 59 0.68 -0.56 11.06
CA GLN A 59 1.56 -0.25 12.17
C GLN A 59 2.35 -1.51 12.52
N THR A 60 3.66 -1.32 12.67
CA THR A 60 4.59 -2.37 13.08
C THR A 60 5.22 -1.96 14.38
N ASP A 61 4.67 -2.43 15.49
CA ASP A 61 5.20 -2.13 16.81
C ASP A 61 6.14 -3.26 17.24
N ARG A 62 7.34 -2.87 17.68
CA ARG A 62 8.34 -3.77 18.23
C ARG A 62 8.48 -3.47 19.71
N THR A 63 7.94 -4.37 20.53
CA THR A 63 8.04 -4.30 22.00
C THR A 63 8.54 -5.65 22.50
N ASP A 64 9.48 -5.64 23.44
CA ASP A 64 10.01 -6.83 24.12
C ASP A 64 10.49 -7.95 23.17
N GLY A 65 11.13 -7.58 22.07
CA GLY A 65 11.69 -8.54 21.10
C GLY A 65 10.67 -9.19 20.16
N ALA A 66 9.38 -8.91 20.31
CA ALA A 66 8.33 -9.35 19.39
C ALA A 66 7.95 -8.24 18.41
N ALA A 67 7.75 -8.61 17.14
CA ALA A 67 7.21 -7.71 16.13
C ALA A 67 5.72 -7.99 15.94
N SER A 68 4.87 -7.02 16.29
CA SER A 68 3.44 -7.07 16.04
C SER A 68 3.13 -6.34 14.72
N PHE A 69 2.31 -6.96 13.88
CA PHE A 69 1.87 -6.38 12.61
C PHE A 69 0.36 -6.15 12.69
N GLY A 70 -0.04 -4.89 12.84
CA GLY A 70 -1.43 -4.48 12.98
C GLY A 70 -1.89 -3.54 11.87
N THR A 71 -3.19 -3.50 11.63
CA THR A 71 -3.82 -2.41 10.89
C THR A 71 -4.59 -1.54 11.86
N VAL A 72 -4.19 -0.28 11.99
CA VAL A 72 -4.89 0.69 12.83
C VAL A 72 -5.76 1.57 11.94
N ILE A 73 -6.99 1.81 12.39
CA ILE A 73 -7.93 2.71 11.73
C ILE A 73 -7.90 4.03 12.51
N LYS A 74 -7.58 5.13 11.81
CA LYS A 74 -7.58 6.48 12.37
C LYS A 74 -8.54 7.37 11.61
N HIS A 75 -9.12 8.33 12.31
CA HIS A 75 -10.13 9.24 11.81
C HIS A 75 -9.49 10.63 11.66
N TYR A 76 -9.33 11.09 10.41
CA TYR A 76 -8.74 12.40 10.10
C TYR A 76 -9.67 13.32 9.32
N CYS A 77 -9.65 14.62 9.67
CA CYS A 77 -10.27 15.68 8.88
C CYS A 77 -9.50 15.90 7.57
N GLU A 78 -10.09 16.65 6.63
CA GLU A 78 -9.50 16.88 5.31
C GLU A 78 -8.10 17.51 5.35
N ASP A 79 -7.86 18.42 6.30
CA ASP A 79 -6.55 19.06 6.48
C ASP A 79 -5.49 18.14 7.10
N CYS A 80 -5.94 17.21 7.97
CA CYS A 80 -5.06 16.29 8.67
C CYS A 80 -4.86 14.97 7.93
N ALA A 81 -5.63 14.74 6.87
CA ALA A 81 -5.60 13.52 6.09
C ALA A 81 -4.18 13.27 5.52
N PRO A 82 -3.66 12.03 5.61
CA PRO A 82 -2.37 11.71 5.00
C PRO A 82 -2.48 11.85 3.48
N LYS A 83 -1.67 12.74 2.90
CA LYS A 83 -1.58 12.92 1.43
C LYS A 83 -1.29 11.58 0.75
N SER A 84 -2.05 11.29 -0.30
CA SER A 84 -1.85 10.07 -1.09
C SER A 84 -0.48 10.10 -1.77
N ARG A 85 0.06 8.93 -2.15
CA ARG A 85 1.33 8.87 -2.91
C ARG A 85 1.26 9.73 -4.17
N ALA A 86 0.17 9.65 -4.92
CA ALA A 86 -0.06 10.47 -6.11
C ALA A 86 -0.02 11.98 -5.82
N GLN A 87 -0.52 12.44 -4.68
CA GLN A 87 -0.43 13.85 -4.28
C GLN A 87 0.98 14.26 -3.88
N LYS A 88 1.74 13.38 -3.23
CA LYS A 88 3.16 13.63 -2.90
C LYS A 88 4.03 13.66 -4.14
N ASP A 89 3.75 12.78 -5.10
CA ASP A 89 4.46 12.72 -6.37
C ASP A 89 4.11 13.91 -7.27
N ALA A 90 2.93 14.51 -7.12
CA ALA A 90 2.56 15.76 -7.80
C ALA A 90 3.27 16.99 -7.20
N GLU A 91 3.64 16.94 -5.91
CA GLU A 91 4.51 17.92 -5.25
C GLU A 91 5.98 17.70 -5.60
N VAL A 92 6.30 17.50 -6.89
CA VAL A 92 7.70 17.52 -7.35
C VAL A 92 8.25 18.92 -7.06
N PRO A 93 9.34 19.04 -6.29
CA PRO A 93 9.98 20.33 -6.11
C PRO A 93 10.35 20.87 -7.49
N GLN A 94 9.85 22.06 -7.85
CA GLN A 94 10.24 22.68 -9.10
C GLN A 94 11.75 22.95 -9.04
N LEU A 95 12.53 22.13 -9.75
CA LEU A 95 13.98 22.24 -9.76
C LEU A 95 14.37 23.59 -10.38
N THR A 96 15.25 24.31 -9.71
CA THR A 96 15.80 25.55 -10.26
C THR A 96 16.63 25.25 -11.51
N SER A 97 16.69 26.21 -12.44
CA SER A 97 17.43 26.05 -13.71
C SER A 97 18.90 25.63 -13.54
N LYS A 98 19.53 26.03 -12.43
CA LYS A 98 20.90 25.61 -12.06
C LYS A 98 20.98 24.13 -11.69
N GLN A 99 20.01 23.63 -10.91
CA GLN A 99 19.94 22.23 -10.51
C GLN A 99 19.70 21.32 -11.72
N VAL A 100 18.82 21.73 -12.65
CA VAL A 100 18.57 20.99 -13.90
C VAL A 100 19.84 20.89 -14.75
N LYS A 101 20.57 21.99 -14.92
CA LYS A 101 21.83 21.99 -15.70
C LYS A 101 22.91 21.09 -15.10
N ASN A 102 23.03 21.06 -13.78
CA ASN A 102 24.00 20.19 -13.11
C ASN A 102 23.62 18.71 -13.25
N LEU A 103 22.33 18.39 -13.15
CA LEU A 103 21.81 17.03 -13.31
C LEU A 103 22.02 16.49 -14.73
N MET A 104 21.81 17.34 -15.75
CA MET A 104 22.10 17.00 -17.15
C MET A 104 23.60 16.82 -17.42
N LYS A 105 24.45 17.62 -16.77
CA LYS A 105 25.92 17.46 -16.87
C LYS A 105 26.40 16.17 -16.23
N SER A 106 25.88 15.79 -15.06
CA SER A 106 26.23 14.51 -14.43
C SER A 106 25.74 13.31 -15.24
N ALA A 107 24.52 13.38 -15.78
CA ALA A 107 23.99 12.33 -16.65
C ALA A 107 24.84 12.14 -17.91
N LYS A 108 25.27 13.25 -18.55
CA LYS A 108 26.17 13.21 -19.71
C LYS A 108 27.54 12.61 -19.38
N LYS A 109 28.07 12.83 -18.17
CA LYS A 109 29.35 12.25 -17.73
C LYS A 109 29.27 10.74 -17.48
N GLY A 110 28.14 10.21 -17.03
CA GLY A 110 27.96 8.76 -16.79
C GLY A 110 27.66 7.95 -18.06
N LEU A 111 27.45 8.62 -19.20
CA LEU A 111 27.25 8.00 -20.51
C LEU A 111 28.53 7.89 -21.35
N LEU A 112 29.64 8.47 -20.87
CA LEU A 112 30.99 8.33 -21.42
C LEU A 112 31.74 7.25 -20.63
#